data_AF-A0A822DHL0-F1
#
_entry.id   AF-A0A822DHL0-F1
#
_cell.length_a   1.000
_cell.length_b   1.000
_cell.length_c   1.000
_cell.angle_alpha   90.00
_cell.angle_beta   90.00
_cell.angle_gamma   90.00
#
_symmetry.space_group_name_H-M   'P 1'
#
loop_
_entity.id
_entity.type
_entity.pdbx_description
1 polymer ?
#
loop_
_entity_poly.entity_id
_entity_poly.type
_entity_poly.pdbx_seq_one_letter_code
_entity_poly.pdbx_strand_id
1 'polypeptide(L)' 'MEWKPANNSLYALLNAALRSEDRDCLVPYFYYLKLLLSALWKLPSVRKTVWRGVKADLSE' A
#
# COMPACT_ATOMS: atom_id res chain seq x y z
N MET A 1 -16.81 -9.04 -15.15
CA MET A 1 -15.40 -9.40 -14.93
C MET A 1 -15.17 -9.39 -13.43
N GLU A 2 -15.32 -10.54 -12.77
CA GLU A 2 -15.15 -10.64 -11.32
C GLU A 2 -13.66 -10.55 -10.97
N TRP A 3 -13.27 -9.46 -10.32
CA TRP A 3 -11.94 -9.29 -9.77
C TRP A 3 -11.77 -10.31 -8.64
N LYS A 4 -11.08 -11.42 -8.89
CA LYS A 4 -10.73 -12.37 -7.84
C LYS A 4 -9.82 -11.64 -6.85
N PRO A 5 -10.13 -11.59 -5.54
CA PRO A 5 -9.29 -10.89 -4.60
C PRO A 5 -7.92 -11.56 -4.60
N ALA A 6 -6.90 -10.79 -5.00
CA ALA A 6 -5.52 -11.23 -5.02
C ALA A 6 -5.01 -11.33 -3.59
N ASN A 7 -5.51 -12.31 -2.84
CA ASN A 7 -5.22 -12.52 -1.42
C ASN A 7 -3.71 -12.71 -1.16
N ASN A 8 -2.91 -13.00 -2.19
CA ASN A 8 -1.46 -13.19 -2.12
C ASN A 8 -0.63 -12.19 -2.96
N SER A 9 -1.19 -11.07 -3.44
CA SER A 9 -0.35 -10.06 -4.09
C SER A 9 0.54 -9.34 -3.07
N LEU A 10 1.75 -8.94 -3.47
CA LEU A 10 2.63 -8.11 -2.63
C LEU A 10 1.91 -6.86 -2.13
N TYR A 11 1.13 -6.20 -3.00
CA TYR A 11 0.34 -5.03 -2.63
C TYR A 11 -0.67 -5.34 -1.53
N ALA A 12 -1.43 -6.44 -1.64
CA ALA A 12 -2.43 -6.80 -0.63
C ALA A 12 -1.78 -7.16 0.71
N LEU A 13 -0.75 -8.01 0.67
CA LEU A 13 -0.06 -8.52 1.87
C LEU A 13 0.70 -7.41 2.60
N LEU A 14 1.48 -6.59 1.88
CA LEU A 14 2.22 -5.49 2.47
C LEU A 14 1.28 -4.45 3.08
N ASN A 15 0.21 -4.07 2.38
CA ASN A 15 -0.74 -3.11 2.91
C ASN A 15 -1.52 -3.65 4.12
N ALA A 16 -1.74 -4.97 4.19
CA ALA A 16 -2.29 -5.60 5.39
C ALA A 16 -1.30 -5.51 6.56
N ALA A 17 -0.02 -5.88 6.34
CA ALA A 17 1.03 -5.78 7.35
C ALA A 17 1.24 -4.34 7.84
N LEU A 18 1.18 -3.34 6.96
CA LEU A 18 1.27 -1.92 7.31
C LEU A 18 0.10 -1.44 8.19
N ARG A 19 -1.09 -2.02 8.03
CA ARG A 19 -2.29 -1.69 8.83
C ARG A 19 -2.40 -2.49 10.12
N SER A 20 -1.60 -3.55 10.29
CA SER A 20 -1.61 -4.37 11.49
C SER A 20 -1.14 -3.58 12.72
N GLU A 21 -1.76 -3.83 13.86
CA GLU A 21 -1.28 -3.34 15.16
C GLU A 21 0.00 -4.05 15.59
N ASP A 22 0.12 -5.34 15.23
CA ASP A 22 1.35 -6.11 15.40
C ASP A 22 2.43 -5.60 14.42
N ARG A 23 3.48 -4.99 14.97
CA ARG A 23 4.58 -4.40 14.20
C ARG A 23 5.59 -5.44 13.70
N ASP A 24 5.62 -6.63 14.29
CA ASP A 24 6.53 -7.70 13.86
C ASP A 24 6.12 -8.24 12.47
N CYS A 25 4.84 -8.11 12.12
CA CYS A 25 4.31 -8.40 10.78
C CYS A 25 5.02 -7.59 9.67
N LEU A 26 5.64 -6.45 10.00
CA LEU A 26 6.29 -5.59 9.02
C LEU A 26 7.77 -5.91 8.78
N VAL A 27 8.42 -6.61 9.72
CA VAL A 27 9.86 -6.95 9.68
C VAL A 27 10.29 -7.61 8.36
N PRO A 28 9.53 -8.58 7.79
CA PRO A 28 9.92 -9.21 6.51
C PRO A 28 10.01 -8.23 5.34
N TYR A 29 9.34 -7.07 5.43
CA TYR A 29 9.23 -6.11 4.35
C TYR A 29 10.24 -4.95 4.43
N PHE A 30 11.09 -4.88 5.46
CA PHE A 30 11.97 -3.72 5.69
C PHE A 30 12.89 -3.39 4.50
N TYR A 31 13.52 -4.39 3.90
CA TYR A 31 14.37 -4.17 2.72
C TYR A 31 13.57 -3.66 1.51
N TYR A 32 12.37 -4.20 1.30
CA TYR A 32 11.49 -3.74 0.25
C TYR A 32 10.98 -2.32 0.49
N LEU A 33 10.60 -1.99 1.73
CA LEU A 33 10.18 -0.64 2.13
C LEU A 33 11.31 0.36 1.95
N LYS A 34 12.54 0.00 2.34
CA LYS A 34 13.72 0.83 2.10
C LYS A 34 13.90 1.11 0.61
N LEU A 35 13.81 0.09 -0.24
CA LEU A 35 13.90 0.23 -1.70
C LEU A 35 12.79 1.14 -2.24
N LEU A 36 11.53 0.86 -1.90
CA LEU A 36 10.36 1.58 -2.39
C LEU A 36 10.40 3.06 -1.98
N LEU A 37 10.65 3.35 -0.71
CA LEU A 37 10.73 4.72 -0.20
C LEU A 37 11.94 5.45 -0.81
N SER A 38 13.10 4.79 -0.91
CA SER A 38 14.27 5.40 -1.56
C SER A 38 14.02 5.74 -3.02
N ALA A 39 13.28 4.89 -3.74
CA ALA A 39 12.88 5.16 -5.12
C ALA A 39 11.87 6.32 -5.19
N LEU A 40 10.88 6.35 -4.28
CA LEU A 40 9.90 7.42 -4.20
C LEU A 40 10.56 8.80 -3.98
N TRP A 41 11.57 8.86 -3.11
CA TRP A 41 12.34 10.07 -2.84
C TRP A 41 13.14 10.59 -4.05
N LYS A 42 13.45 9.73 -5.04
CA LYS A 42 14.13 10.13 -6.28
C LYS A 42 13.18 10.64 -7.35
N LEU A 43 11.87 10.44 -7.20
CA LEU A 43 10.88 10.88 -8.17
C LEU A 43 10.55 12.37 -7.97
N PRO A 44 10.30 13.13 -9.06
CA PRO A 44 9.87 14.52 -8.93
C PRO A 44 8.51 14.60 -8.26
N SER A 45 8.36 15.54 -7.32
CA SER A 45 7.07 15.82 -6.69
C SER A 45 6.13 16.50 -7.68
N VAL A 46 4.88 16.04 -7.73
CA VAL A 46 3.85 16.59 -8.64
C VAL A 46 2.65 17.04 -7.82
N ARG A 47 2.30 18.33 -7.92
CA ARG A 47 1.08 18.89 -7.32
C ARG A 47 -0.04 18.86 -8.34
N LYS A 48 -0.96 17.90 -8.22
CA LYS A 48 -2.14 17.77 -9.08
C LYS A 48 -3.29 17.10 -8.33
N THR A 49 -4.52 17.33 -8.78
CA THR A 49 -5.69 16.59 -8.29
C THR A 49 -5.59 15.13 -8.72
N VAL A 50 -5.77 14.21 -7.78
CA VAL A 50 -5.81 12.76 -8.01
C VAL A 50 -7.08 12.18 -7.42
N TRP A 51 -7.55 11.05 -7.97
CA TRP A 51 -8.79 10.41 -7.57
C TRP A 51 -8.51 8.97 -7.14
N ARG A 52 -9.14 8.52 -6.05
CA ARG A 52 -9.08 7.14 -5.57
C ARG A 52 -10.50 6.64 -5.33
N GLY A 53 -10.98 5.73 -6.17
CA GLY A 53 -12.22 5.02 -5.91
C GLY A 53 -12.04 4.02 -4.76
N VAL A 54 -12.95 4.02 -3.80
CA VAL A 54 -12.99 3.06 -2.69
C VAL A 54 -14.36 2.41 -2.62
N LYS A 55 -14.38 1.11 -2.29
CA LYS A 55 -15.61 0.37 -1.99
C LYS A 55 -15.83 0.38 -0.48
N ALA A 56 -16.00 1.59 0.06
CA ALA A 56 -16.30 1.84 1.47
C ALA A 56 -17.42 2.87 1.52
N ASP A 57 -18.30 2.75 2.51
CA ASP A 57 -19.21 3.84 2.82
C ASP A 57 -18.39 5.01 3.38
N LEU A 58 -18.63 6.20 2.86
CA LEU A 58 -17.93 7.43 3.24
C LEU A 58 -18.90 8.45 3.87
N SER A 59 -20.12 8.02 4.20
CA SER A 59 -21.16 8.89 4.74
C SER A 59 -21.13 9.09 6.27
N GLU A 60 -20.15 8.49 6.97
CA GLU A 60 -19.87 8.74 8.39
C GLU A 60 -19.03 10.02 8.62
#